data_AF-A0A6V7LFZ9-F1
#
_entry.id   AF-A0A6V7LFZ9-F1
#
_cell.length_a   1.000
_cell.length_b   1.000
_cell.length_c   1.000
_cell.angle_alpha   90.00
_cell.angle_beta   90.00
_cell.angle_gamma   90.00
#
_symmetry.space_group_name_H-M   'P 1'
#
loop_
_entity.id
_entity.type
_entity.pdbx_description
1 polymer ?
#
loop_
_entity_poly.entity_id
_entity_poly.type
_entity_poly.pdbx_seq_one_letter_code
_entity_poly.pdbx_strand_id
1 'polypeptide(L)'
;STISFKFAILISGFKSLCAPHAKFYDETMDLPTLHVYGESDKIIPTAMAKELAELFTNKKIILHEGGHYIPSKKNIYQDFINEMYEKYIS
;
A
#
# COMPACT_ATOMS: atom_id res chain seq x y z
N SER A 1 3.48 16.30 -20.03
CA SER A 1 4.36 15.46 -19.20
C SER A 1 3.51 14.39 -18.54
N THR A 2 3.88 13.12 -18.63
CA THR A 2 3.22 12.05 -17.88
C THR A 2 3.71 12.08 -16.44
N ILE A 3 2.80 12.04 -15.48
CA ILE A 3 3.15 11.95 -14.06
C ILE A 3 3.73 10.56 -13.80
N SER A 4 4.92 10.49 -13.19
CA SER A 4 5.55 9.23 -12.76
C SER A 4 5.78 9.28 -11.26
N PHE A 5 5.12 8.40 -10.52
CA PHE A 5 5.37 8.25 -9.09
C PHE A 5 6.69 7.53 -8.83
N LYS A 6 7.41 7.93 -7.76
CA LYS A 6 8.64 7.25 -7.32
C LYS A 6 8.37 6.16 -6.30
N PHE A 7 7.30 6.31 -5.53
CA PHE A 7 6.81 5.35 -4.54
C PHE A 7 5.34 5.68 -4.19
N ALA A 8 4.67 4.82 -3.43
CA ALA A 8 3.36 5.08 -2.86
C ALA A 8 3.21 4.54 -1.43
N ILE A 9 2.34 5.18 -0.63
CA ILE A 9 1.87 4.68 0.66
C ILE A 9 0.37 4.43 0.53
N LEU A 10 -0.05 3.18 0.76
CA LEU A 10 -1.42 2.71 0.55
C LEU A 10 -1.99 2.24 1.89
N ILE A 11 -2.96 2.96 2.43
CA ILE A 11 -3.59 2.67 3.74
C ILE A 11 -5.00 2.13 3.51
N SER A 12 -5.27 0.92 4.01
CA SER A 12 -6.53 0.17 3.78
C SER A 12 -6.94 0.07 2.31
N GLY A 13 -5.95 -0.03 1.40
CA GLY A 13 -6.20 -0.19 -0.03
C GLY A 13 -6.66 -1.60 -0.41
N PHE A 14 -7.54 -1.71 -1.41
CA PHE A 14 -8.06 -2.99 -1.94
C PHE A 14 -8.27 -2.91 -3.45
N LYS A 15 -8.37 -4.07 -4.12
CA LYS A 15 -8.76 -4.13 -5.54
C LYS A 15 -10.21 -3.66 -5.69
N SER A 16 -10.48 -2.78 -6.64
CA SER A 16 -11.84 -2.33 -6.90
C SER A 16 -12.71 -3.49 -7.39
N LEU A 17 -13.94 -3.59 -6.86
CA LEU A 17 -14.93 -4.60 -7.25
C LEU A 17 -15.64 -4.27 -8.57
N CYS A 18 -15.33 -3.12 -9.19
CA CYS A 18 -15.93 -2.70 -10.45
C CYS A 18 -15.31 -3.49 -11.60
N ALA A 19 -16.12 -4.24 -12.37
CA ALA A 19 -15.64 -5.10 -13.45
C ALA A 19 -14.71 -4.40 -14.48
N PRO A 20 -14.99 -3.15 -14.92
CA PRO A 20 -14.07 -2.40 -15.78
C PRO A 20 -12.66 -2.14 -15.19
N HIS A 21 -12.50 -2.22 -13.86
CA HIS A 21 -11.21 -2.02 -13.19
C HIS A 21 -10.38 -3.30 -13.12
N ALA A 22 -10.95 -4.48 -13.39
CA ALA A 22 -10.25 -5.77 -13.29
C ALA A 22 -8.92 -5.77 -14.05
N LYS A 23 -8.92 -5.19 -15.27
CA LYS A 23 -7.75 -5.06 -16.13
C LYS A 23 -6.55 -4.32 -15.51
N PHE A 24 -6.75 -3.51 -14.48
CA PHE A 24 -5.67 -2.80 -13.79
C PHE A 24 -4.94 -3.68 -12.77
N TYR A 25 -5.41 -4.91 -12.55
CA TYR A 25 -4.91 -5.84 -11.55
C TYR A 25 -4.35 -7.13 -12.18
N ASP A 26 -4.20 -7.18 -13.51
CA ASP A 26 -3.70 -8.33 -14.27
C ASP A 26 -2.16 -8.39 -14.31
N GLU A 27 -1.50 -7.31 -13.91
CA GLU A 27 -0.04 -7.18 -13.94
C GLU A 27 0.53 -6.88 -12.55
N THR A 28 1.78 -7.31 -12.34
CA THR A 28 2.55 -6.93 -11.15
C THR A 28 3.27 -5.61 -11.37
N MET A 29 3.39 -4.79 -10.32
CA MET A 29 4.04 -3.49 -10.34
C MET A 29 5.33 -3.49 -9.52
N ASP A 30 6.40 -2.94 -10.07
CA ASP A 30 7.69 -2.76 -9.35
C ASP A 30 7.84 -1.38 -8.67
N LEU A 31 6.74 -0.62 -8.60
CA LEU A 31 6.71 0.62 -7.83
C LEU A 31 6.95 0.28 -6.34
N PRO A 32 7.93 0.93 -5.66
CA PRO A 32 8.08 0.79 -4.22
C PRO A 32 6.82 1.21 -3.49
N THR A 33 6.25 0.32 -2.67
CA THR A 33 5.04 0.61 -1.90
C THR A 33 5.16 0.25 -0.43
N LEU A 34 4.50 1.05 0.40
CA LEU A 34 4.18 0.69 1.77
C LEU A 34 2.68 0.45 1.89
N HIS A 35 2.30 -0.77 2.24
CA HIS A 35 0.92 -1.13 2.52
C HIS A 35 0.67 -1.13 4.03
N VAL A 36 -0.37 -0.43 4.48
CA VAL A 36 -0.77 -0.36 5.88
C VAL A 36 -2.22 -0.80 6.01
N TYR A 37 -2.49 -1.80 6.83
CA TYR A 37 -3.86 -2.29 7.04
C TYR A 37 -4.03 -2.96 8.41
N GLY A 38 -5.28 -3.02 8.87
CA GLY A 38 -5.65 -3.55 10.17
C GLY A 38 -6.01 -5.04 10.14
N GLU A 39 -5.68 -5.77 11.20
CA GLU A 39 -6.13 -7.16 11.42
C GLU A 39 -7.62 -7.23 11.73
N SER A 40 -8.15 -6.22 12.41
CA SER A 40 -9.55 -6.15 12.84
C SER A 40 -10.40 -5.24 11.95
N ASP A 41 -9.93 -4.90 10.73
CA ASP A 41 -10.66 -4.05 9.80
C ASP A 41 -11.89 -4.80 9.24
N LYS A 42 -13.08 -4.31 9.60
CA LYS A 42 -14.37 -4.85 9.16
C LYS A 42 -14.92 -4.16 7.91
N ILE A 43 -14.32 -3.04 7.49
CA ILE A 43 -14.70 -2.32 6.28
C ILE A 43 -13.94 -2.89 5.10
N ILE A 44 -12.62 -2.99 5.23
CA ILE A 44 -11.73 -3.62 4.26
C ILE A 44 -11.04 -4.80 4.94
N PRO A 45 -11.57 -6.03 4.79
CA PRO A 45 -10.95 -7.21 5.37
C PRO A 45 -9.47 -7.35 4.99
N THR A 46 -8.63 -7.77 5.94
CA THR A 46 -7.17 -7.92 5.75
C THR A 46 -6.82 -8.73 4.50
N ALA A 47 -7.62 -9.76 4.16
CA ALA A 47 -7.42 -10.56 2.96
C ALA A 47 -7.51 -9.73 1.67
N MET A 48 -8.47 -8.81 1.58
CA MET A 48 -8.62 -7.93 0.40
C MET A 48 -7.46 -6.94 0.28
N ALA A 49 -6.98 -6.43 1.41
CA ALA A 49 -5.81 -5.55 1.42
C ALA A 49 -4.53 -6.30 1.02
N LYS A 50 -4.39 -7.54 1.47
CA LYS A 50 -3.29 -8.43 1.11
C LYS A 50 -3.31 -8.77 -0.39
N GLU A 51 -4.47 -9.06 -0.98
CA GLU A 51 -4.59 -9.32 -2.42
C GLU A 51 -4.10 -8.14 -3.27
N LEU A 52 -4.38 -6.90 -2.85
CA LEU A 52 -3.83 -5.72 -3.52
C LEU A 52 -2.32 -5.64 -3.34
N ALA A 53 -1.81 -5.85 -2.11
CA ALA A 53 -0.39 -5.82 -1.81
C ALA A 53 0.39 -6.82 -2.66
N GLU A 54 -0.13 -8.03 -2.88
CA GLU A 54 0.52 -9.07 -3.66
C GLU A 54 0.81 -8.68 -5.12
N LEU A 55 0.11 -7.67 -5.68
CA LEU A 55 0.43 -7.12 -7.00
C LEU A 55 1.75 -6.34 -7.04
N PHE A 56 2.29 -5.91 -5.90
CA PHE A 56 3.53 -5.13 -5.85
C PHE A 56 4.72 -6.02 -5.51
N THR A 57 5.73 -6.06 -6.38
CA THR A 57 6.95 -6.85 -6.16
C THR A 57 7.84 -6.19 -5.12
N ASN A 58 7.94 -4.86 -5.14
CA ASN A 58 8.71 -4.07 -4.19
C ASN A 58 7.80 -3.46 -3.11
N LYS A 59 7.33 -4.30 -2.20
CA LYS A 59 6.40 -3.89 -1.13
C LYS A 59 6.99 -4.06 0.27
N LYS A 60 6.59 -3.15 1.15
CA LYS A 60 6.63 -3.33 2.61
C LYS A 60 5.23 -3.35 3.17
N ILE A 61 5.05 -4.05 4.28
CA ILE A 61 3.74 -4.23 4.93
C ILE A 61 3.85 -3.79 6.39
N ILE A 62 2.87 -3.02 6.83
CA ILE A 62 2.60 -2.74 8.24
C ILE A 62 1.20 -3.25 8.55
N LEU A 63 1.15 -4.23 9.43
CA LEU A 63 -0.08 -4.79 9.97
C LEU A 63 -0.26 -4.24 11.38
N HIS A 64 -1.43 -3.67 11.67
CA HIS A 64 -1.78 -3.19 13.01
C HIS A 64 -3.01 -3.91 13.56
N GLU A 65 -3.13 -4.01 14.88
CA GLU A 65 -4.14 -4.87 15.50
C GLU A 65 -5.59 -4.34 15.38
N GLY A 66 -5.76 -3.02 15.21
CA GLY A 66 -7.09 -2.41 15.19
C GLY A 66 -7.83 -2.45 13.84
N GLY A 67 -8.94 -1.69 13.74
CA GLY A 67 -9.85 -1.67 12.59
C GLY A 67 -9.51 -0.66 11.50
N HIS A 68 -10.52 0.00 10.92
CA HIS A 68 -10.34 0.93 9.80
C HIS A 68 -9.88 2.33 10.26
N TYR A 69 -8.57 2.53 10.47
CA TYR A 69 -8.00 3.84 10.80
C TYR A 69 -6.56 3.99 10.27
N ILE A 70 -6.10 5.24 10.19
CA ILE A 70 -4.71 5.57 9.90
C ILE A 70 -3.93 5.54 11.23
N PRO A 71 -2.93 4.67 11.42
CA PRO A 71 -2.18 4.69 12.67
C PRO A 71 -1.38 6.00 12.79
N SER A 72 -1.46 6.60 13.97
CA SER A 72 -1.00 7.97 14.25
C SER A 72 0.47 8.07 14.68
N LYS A 73 1.11 6.93 14.97
CA LYS A 73 2.50 6.89 15.41
C LYS A 73 3.44 7.19 14.24
N LYS A 74 4.01 8.39 14.19
CA LYS A 74 4.88 8.85 13.06
C LYS A 74 6.01 7.88 12.70
N ASN A 75 6.58 7.20 13.69
CA ASN A 75 7.70 6.28 13.49
C ASN A 75 7.35 5.08 12.59
N ILE A 76 6.08 4.73 12.40
CA ILE A 76 5.70 3.61 11.55
C ILE A 76 5.99 3.87 10.07
N TYR A 77 6.01 5.13 9.62
CA TYR A 77 6.26 5.48 8.22
C TYR A 77 7.71 5.92 7.99
N GLN A 78 8.45 6.26 9.05
CA GLN A 78 9.76 6.90 8.96
C GLN A 78 10.78 6.06 8.19
N ASP A 79 10.87 4.76 8.47
CA ASP A 79 11.84 3.89 7.82
C ASP A 79 11.64 3.82 6.30
N PHE A 80 10.38 3.69 5.86
CA PHE A 80 10.07 3.68 4.43
C PHE A 80 10.30 5.04 3.78
N ILE A 81 9.86 6.13 4.42
CA ILE A 81 10.04 7.49 3.89
C ILE A 81 11.53 7.83 3.75
N ASN A 82 12.33 7.53 4.77
CA ASN A 82 13.77 7.77 4.74
C ASN A 82 14.44 6.97 3.62
N GLU A 83 14.11 5.68 3.46
CA GLU A 83 14.63 4.88 2.35
C GLU A 83 14.26 5.48 0.98
N MET A 84 13.01 5.91 0.80
CA MET A 84 12.57 6.51 -0.46
C MET A 84 13.23 7.86 -0.72
N TYR A 85 13.50 8.63 0.33
CA TYR A 85 14.22 9.90 0.25
C TYR A 85 15.66 9.67 -0.22
N GLU A 86 16.40 8.77 0.43
CA GLU A 86 17.78 8.42 0.07
C GLU A 86 17.89 7.81 -1.34
N LYS A 87 16.85 7.11 -1.80
CA LYS A 87 16.88 6.43 -3.10
C LYS A 87 16.54 7.34 -4.29
N TYR A 88 15.66 8.32 -4.09
CA TYR A 88 15.04 9.05 -5.21
C TYR A 88 15.09 10.57 -5.11
N ILE A 89 15.46 11.12 -3.95
CA ILE A 89 15.40 12.56 -3.68
C ILE A 89 16.79 13.13 -3.39
N SER A 90 17.62 12.44 -2.59
CA SER A 90 19.03 12.77 -2.39
C SER A 90 19.87 12.44 -3.62
#